data_AF-A0A4Q1SBU3-F1
#
_entry.id   AF-A0A4Q1SBU3-F1
#
_cell.length_a   1.000
_cell.length_b   1.000
_cell.length_c   1.000
_cell.angle_alpha   90.00
_cell.angle_beta   90.00
_cell.angle_gamma   90.00
#
_symmetry.space_group_name_H-M   'P 1'
#
loop_
_entity.id
_entity.type
_entity.pdbx_description
1 polymer ?
#
loop_
_entity_poly.entity_id
_entity_poly.type
_entity_poly.pdbx_seq_one_letter_code
_entity_poly.pdbx_strand_id
1 'polypeptide(L)'
;MNLKKFAIPTLALTLAAPCVLFAQGPPPPPPPGYAQGGWDAPPSAYSEFQRKGFRDGIEGARRDFENHRPPTPENRDEYRHPDVPGRFRHDYRDAFRAGYHVGWQHIMQGR
;
A
#
# COMPACT_ATOMS: atom_id res chain seq x y z
N MET A 1 14.97 -41.90 -8.84
CA MET A 1 14.39 -42.10 -7.49
C MET A 1 13.99 -40.75 -6.94
N ASN A 2 12.74 -40.62 -6.49
CA ASN A 2 12.08 -39.37 -6.07
C ASN A 2 12.44 -38.96 -4.64
N LEU A 3 12.49 -37.66 -4.35
CA LEU A 3 12.48 -37.16 -2.98
C LEU A 3 11.45 -36.03 -2.80
N LYS A 4 10.44 -36.28 -1.96
CA LYS A 4 9.49 -35.30 -1.39
C LYS A 4 9.59 -35.39 0.14
N LYS A 5 9.81 -34.27 0.84
CA LYS A 5 9.55 -34.05 2.28
C LYS A 5 9.35 -32.53 2.49
N PHE A 6 8.13 -31.99 2.65
CA PHE A 6 7.22 -31.94 3.81
C PHE A 6 7.57 -30.90 4.90
N ALA A 7 6.66 -29.94 5.02
CA ALA A 7 6.07 -29.34 6.23
C ALA A 7 6.81 -28.26 7.06
N ILE A 8 6.14 -27.10 7.14
CA ILE A 8 6.26 -26.00 8.11
C ILE A 8 5.70 -26.45 9.47
N PRO A 9 6.24 -25.96 10.61
CA PRO A 9 5.33 -25.36 11.61
C PRO A 9 5.88 -24.11 12.36
N THR A 10 5.05 -23.07 12.40
CA THR A 10 4.54 -22.30 13.57
C THR A 10 5.44 -21.59 14.60
N LEU A 11 5.25 -20.26 14.65
CA LEU A 11 5.01 -19.33 15.79
C LEU A 11 5.97 -19.20 17.02
N ALA A 12 6.48 -17.97 17.14
CA ALA A 12 6.38 -17.02 18.28
C ALA A 12 7.00 -17.33 19.66
N LEU A 13 7.93 -16.46 20.13
CA LEU A 13 7.74 -15.67 21.36
C LEU A 13 8.81 -14.56 21.52
N THR A 14 8.32 -13.45 22.07
CA THR A 14 8.87 -12.10 22.34
C THR A 14 9.89 -12.02 23.47
N LEU A 15 10.73 -10.97 23.53
CA LEU A 15 11.00 -10.20 24.77
C LEU A 15 11.58 -8.80 24.49
N ALA A 16 11.25 -7.87 25.39
CA ALA A 16 11.18 -6.41 25.24
C ALA A 16 12.51 -5.61 25.29
N ALA A 17 12.49 -4.38 24.72
CA ALA A 17 13.39 -3.27 25.06
C ALA A 17 12.65 -1.90 24.97
N PRO A 18 12.90 -0.91 25.85
CA PRO A 18 12.04 0.27 26.04
C PRO A 18 12.58 1.59 25.44
N CYS A 19 11.67 2.51 25.05
CA CYS A 19 11.78 3.99 24.96
C CYS A 19 12.95 4.59 24.12
N VAL A 20 12.83 5.49 23.14
CA VAL A 20 11.78 6.38 22.60
C VAL A 20 12.24 6.68 21.17
N LEU A 21 11.43 6.41 20.14
CA LEU A 21 11.60 6.85 18.74
C LEU A 21 10.35 6.34 18.01
N PHE A 22 9.79 7.15 17.11
CA PHE A 22 8.56 6.87 16.34
C PHE A 22 8.39 5.38 16.01
N ALA A 23 7.54 4.70 16.78
CA ALA A 23 7.25 3.28 16.59
C ALA A 23 6.39 3.13 15.33
N GLN A 24 7.03 3.15 14.16
CA GLN A 24 6.46 2.54 12.98
C GLN A 24 6.49 1.04 13.24
N GLY A 25 5.39 0.55 13.82
CA GLY A 25 5.15 -0.89 13.96
C GLY A 25 5.26 -1.59 12.60
N PRO A 26 5.30 -2.93 12.58
CA PRO A 26 5.20 -3.65 11.32
C PRO A 26 4.05 -3.04 10.52
N PRO A 27 4.25 -2.79 9.23
CA PRO A 27 3.18 -2.29 8.38
C PRO A 27 1.89 -3.09 8.66
N PRO A 28 0.72 -2.44 8.70
CA PRO A 28 -0.53 -3.16 8.70
C PRO A 28 -0.47 -4.17 7.54
N PRO A 29 -0.83 -5.44 7.79
CA PRO A 29 -0.94 -6.40 6.71
C PRO A 29 -1.85 -5.81 5.63
N PRO A 30 -1.54 -5.98 4.34
CA PRO A 30 -2.37 -5.47 3.28
C PRO A 30 -3.81 -5.97 3.53
N PRO A 31 -4.83 -5.12 3.31
CA PRO A 31 -6.21 -5.50 3.61
C PRO A 31 -6.60 -6.84 2.94
N PRO A 32 -7.59 -7.57 3.46
CA PRO A 32 -8.08 -8.76 2.80
C PRO A 32 -8.55 -8.42 1.36
N GLY A 33 -7.97 -9.08 0.34
CA GLY A 33 -8.31 -8.86 -1.08
C GLY A 33 -7.13 -8.47 -1.98
N TYR A 34 -5.96 -8.17 -1.40
CA TYR A 34 -4.73 -7.87 -2.12
C TYR A 34 -3.85 -9.11 -2.42
N ALA A 35 -4.22 -10.28 -1.90
CA ALA A 35 -3.39 -11.49 -1.92
C ALA A 35 -3.32 -12.25 -3.27
N GLN A 36 -4.02 -11.79 -4.31
CA GLN A 36 -4.06 -12.46 -5.62
C GLN A 36 -3.15 -11.79 -6.68
N GLY A 37 -2.52 -10.66 -6.37
CA GLY A 37 -1.53 -9.97 -7.21
C GLY A 37 -0.37 -9.46 -6.34
N GLY A 38 0.65 -8.85 -6.95
CA GLY A 38 1.74 -8.21 -6.21
C GLY A 38 1.24 -7.15 -5.21
N TRP A 39 2.14 -6.61 -4.39
CA TRP A 39 1.81 -5.54 -3.44
C TRP A 39 1.20 -4.29 -4.12
N ASP A 40 1.46 -4.12 -5.41
CA ASP A 40 1.00 -3.05 -6.28
C ASP A 40 -0.33 -3.34 -6.99
N ALA A 41 -0.90 -4.53 -6.79
CA ALA A 41 -2.14 -4.93 -7.44
C ALA A 41 -3.37 -4.34 -6.72
N PRO A 42 -4.29 -3.66 -7.44
CA PRO A 42 -5.54 -3.21 -6.83
C PRO A 42 -6.45 -4.41 -6.51
N PRO A 43 -7.32 -4.31 -5.48
CA PRO A 43 -8.27 -5.36 -5.14
C PRO A 43 -9.17 -5.74 -6.32
N SER A 44 -9.50 -7.02 -6.42
CA SER A 44 -10.35 -7.55 -7.50
C SER A 44 -11.77 -6.95 -7.51
N ALA A 45 -12.26 -6.50 -6.35
CA ALA A 45 -13.56 -5.85 -6.20
C ALA A 45 -13.59 -4.38 -6.67
N TYR A 46 -12.43 -3.76 -6.93
CA TYR A 46 -12.38 -2.35 -7.33
C TYR A 46 -12.97 -2.16 -8.73
N SER A 47 -13.78 -1.12 -8.88
CA SER A 47 -14.20 -0.59 -10.18
C SER A 47 -12.99 -0.08 -10.98
N GLU A 48 -13.18 0.22 -12.26
CA GLU A 48 -12.14 0.78 -13.12
C GLU A 48 -11.50 2.05 -12.51
N PHE A 49 -12.31 2.99 -12.02
CA PHE A 49 -11.83 4.25 -11.46
C PHE A 49 -11.11 4.05 -10.12
N GLN A 50 -11.55 3.09 -9.30
CA GLN A 50 -10.84 2.72 -8.08
C GLN A 50 -9.51 2.04 -8.41
N ARG A 51 -9.45 1.15 -9.41
CA ARG A 51 -8.18 0.56 -9.88
C ARG A 51 -7.23 1.62 -10.40
N LYS A 52 -7.74 2.62 -11.12
CA LYS A 52 -6.95 3.78 -11.57
C LYS A 52 -6.43 4.58 -10.37
N GLY A 53 -7.30 4.95 -9.44
CA GLY A 53 -6.94 5.69 -8.23
C GLY A 53 -5.86 4.98 -7.44
N PHE A 54 -6.03 3.69 -7.18
CA PHE A 54 -5.05 2.87 -6.46
C PHE A 54 -3.66 2.89 -7.09
N ARG A 55 -3.57 2.67 -8.41
CA ARG A 55 -2.29 2.71 -9.13
C ARG A 55 -1.67 4.11 -9.10
N ASP A 56 -2.47 5.15 -9.34
CA ASP A 56 -2.01 6.54 -9.30
C ASP A 56 -1.51 6.92 -7.89
N GLY A 57 -2.14 6.37 -6.84
CA GLY A 57 -1.72 6.53 -5.46
C GLY A 57 -0.34 5.94 -5.17
N ILE A 58 -0.09 4.70 -5.62
CA ILE A 58 1.23 4.04 -5.49
C ILE A 58 2.32 4.88 -6.17
N GLU A 59 2.04 5.32 -7.40
CA GLU A 59 2.94 6.20 -8.16
C GLU A 59 3.17 7.54 -7.44
N GLY A 60 2.13 8.12 -6.86
CA GLY A 60 2.21 9.32 -6.05
C GLY A 60 3.15 9.15 -4.84
N ALA A 61 3.04 8.03 -4.14
CA ALA A 61 3.91 7.70 -3.01
C ALA A 61 5.37 7.53 -3.44
N ARG A 62 5.61 6.81 -4.55
CA ARG A 62 6.97 6.65 -5.11
C ARG A 62 7.59 8.00 -5.45
N ARG A 63 6.86 8.85 -6.17
CA ARG A 63 7.33 10.20 -6.52
C ARG A 63 7.57 11.07 -5.28
N ASP A 64 6.77 10.94 -4.22
CA ASP A 64 6.97 11.77 -3.01
C ASP A 64 8.21 11.30 -2.27
N PHE A 65 8.44 9.99 -2.22
CA PHE A 65 9.65 9.42 -1.67
C PHE A 65 10.91 9.81 -2.45
N GLU A 66 10.90 9.68 -3.78
CA GLU A 66 12.02 10.06 -4.66
C GLU A 66 12.36 11.56 -4.54
N ASN A 67 11.34 12.41 -4.44
CA ASN A 67 11.51 13.85 -4.26
C ASN A 67 11.74 14.27 -2.79
N HIS A 68 11.91 13.31 -1.87
CA HIS A 68 12.10 13.57 -0.43
C HIS A 68 11.00 14.45 0.19
N ARG A 69 9.77 14.36 -0.34
CA ARG A 69 8.61 15.11 0.13
C ARG A 69 7.93 14.37 1.28
N PRO A 70 7.29 15.09 2.21
CA PRO A 70 6.47 14.47 3.25
C PRO A 70 5.28 13.73 2.62
N PRO A 71 4.82 12.62 3.24
CA PRO A 71 3.74 11.81 2.69
C PRO A 71 2.41 12.57 2.72
N THR A 72 2.05 13.19 1.60
CA THR A 72 0.90 14.10 1.52
C THR A 72 0.05 13.80 0.28
N PRO A 73 -0.72 12.69 0.29
CA PRO A 73 -1.53 12.28 -0.86
C PRO A 73 -2.52 13.37 -1.28
N GLU A 74 -3.06 14.15 -0.33
CA GLU A 74 -4.03 15.22 -0.62
C GLU A 74 -3.43 16.39 -1.41
N ASN A 75 -2.12 16.57 -1.37
CA ASN A 75 -1.43 17.67 -2.04
C ASN A 75 -1.08 17.36 -3.49
N ARG A 76 -1.33 16.13 -3.96
CA ARG A 76 -1.08 15.71 -5.34
C ARG A 76 -2.14 16.27 -6.29
N ASP A 77 -1.70 16.73 -7.45
CA ASP A 77 -2.61 17.23 -8.48
C ASP A 77 -3.53 16.13 -8.99
N GLU A 78 -3.04 14.90 -9.10
CA GLU A 78 -3.84 13.74 -9.46
C GLU A 78 -4.95 13.45 -8.43
N TYR A 79 -4.71 13.75 -7.15
CA TYR A 79 -5.72 13.63 -6.10
C TYR A 79 -6.72 14.80 -6.10
N ARG A 80 -6.22 16.03 -6.28
CA ARG A 80 -7.04 17.26 -6.23
C ARG A 80 -7.90 17.41 -7.48
N HIS A 81 -7.31 17.18 -8.64
CA HIS A 81 -7.92 17.33 -9.96
C HIS A 81 -7.80 16.03 -10.77
N PRO A 82 -8.45 14.94 -10.31
CA PRO A 82 -8.40 13.69 -11.02
C PRO A 82 -9.11 13.81 -12.37
N ASP A 83 -8.45 13.31 -13.42
CA ASP A 83 -9.02 13.14 -14.76
C ASP A 83 -10.00 11.94 -14.78
N VAL A 84 -11.07 12.07 -14.00
CA VAL A 84 -12.18 11.11 -13.91
C VAL A 84 -13.50 11.86 -13.85
N PRO A 85 -14.61 11.28 -14.36
CA PRO A 85 -15.92 11.89 -14.26
C PRO A 85 -16.29 12.24 -12.81
N GLY A 86 -16.94 13.38 -12.61
CA GLY A 86 -17.24 13.93 -11.28
C GLY A 86 -17.83 12.93 -10.29
N ARG A 87 -18.76 12.08 -10.75
CA ARG A 87 -19.41 11.04 -9.95
C ARG A 87 -18.48 9.99 -9.36
N PHE A 88 -17.32 9.76 -9.98
CA PHE A 88 -16.34 8.75 -9.55
C PHE A 88 -15.15 9.33 -8.80
N ARG A 89 -15.09 10.66 -8.65
CA ARG A 89 -13.95 11.32 -7.99
C ARG A 89 -13.77 10.86 -6.55
N HIS A 90 -14.87 10.59 -5.85
CA HIS A 90 -14.81 10.09 -4.47
C HIS A 90 -14.16 8.70 -4.42
N ASP A 91 -14.72 7.73 -5.16
CA ASP A 91 -14.19 6.37 -5.22
C ASP A 91 -12.73 6.33 -5.69
N TYR A 92 -12.39 7.16 -6.68
CA TYR A 92 -11.02 7.34 -7.16
C TYR A 92 -10.09 7.82 -6.04
N ARG A 93 -10.47 8.87 -5.30
CA ARG A 93 -9.66 9.46 -4.22
C ARG A 93 -9.48 8.51 -3.05
N ASP A 94 -10.51 7.74 -2.71
CA ASP A 94 -10.44 6.76 -1.64
C ASP A 94 -9.47 5.62 -2.00
N ALA A 95 -9.58 5.10 -3.23
CA ALA A 95 -8.64 4.13 -3.74
C ALA A 95 -7.21 4.70 -3.88
N PHE A 96 -7.08 5.98 -4.26
CA PHE A 96 -5.79 6.68 -4.32
C PHE A 96 -5.10 6.72 -2.97
N ARG A 97 -5.81 7.08 -1.90
CA ARG A 97 -5.26 7.06 -0.54
C ARG A 97 -4.80 5.66 -0.14
N ALA A 98 -5.59 4.63 -0.46
CA ALA A 98 -5.22 3.25 -0.18
C ALA A 98 -3.94 2.85 -0.92
N GLY A 99 -3.84 3.15 -2.23
CA GLY A 99 -2.65 2.89 -3.03
C GLY A 99 -1.42 3.63 -2.55
N TYR A 100 -1.59 4.91 -2.21
CA TYR A 100 -0.51 5.73 -1.65
C TYR A 100 0.03 5.13 -0.36
N HIS A 101 -0.85 4.73 0.54
CA HIS A 101 -0.45 4.12 1.82
C HIS A 101 0.34 2.82 1.61
N VAL A 102 -0.16 1.94 0.73
CA VAL A 102 0.50 0.67 0.40
C VAL A 102 1.87 0.90 -0.24
N GLY A 103 1.97 1.80 -1.23
CA GLY A 103 3.23 2.13 -1.88
C GLY A 103 4.24 2.74 -0.91
N TRP A 104 3.82 3.70 -0.09
CA TRP A 104 4.67 4.32 0.92
C TRP A 104 5.21 3.30 1.93
N GLN A 105 4.34 2.40 2.43
CA GLN A 105 4.74 1.34 3.34
C GLN A 105 5.72 0.36 2.72
N HIS A 106 5.47 -0.07 1.48
CA HIS A 106 6.37 -0.99 0.79
C HIS A 106 7.76 -0.40 0.62
N ILE A 107 7.83 0.88 0.20
CA ILE A 107 9.09 1.60 0.04
C ILE A 107 9.84 1.74 1.38
N MET A 108 9.13 2.03 2.47
CA MET A 108 9.76 2.15 3.80
C MET A 108 10.26 0.80 4.36
N GLN A 109 9.58 -0.31 4.06
CA GLN A 109 9.98 -1.65 4.50
C GLN A 109 11.11 -2.27 3.67
N GLY A 110 11.21 -1.90 2.39
CA GLY A 110 12.24 -2.41 1.48
C GLY A 110 13.63 -1.79 1.70
N ARG A 111 13.86 -1.13 2.83
CA ARG A 111 15.14 -0.54 3.23
C ARG A 111 15.86 -1.39 4.27
#